data_AF-D9CI28-F1
#
_entry.id   AF-D9CI28-F1
#
_cell.length_a   1.000
_cell.length_b   1.000
_cell.length_c   1.000
_cell.angle_alpha   90.00
_cell.angle_beta   90.00
_cell.angle_gamma   90.00
#
_symmetry.space_group_name_H-M   'P 1'
#
loop_
_entity.id
_entity.type
_entity.pdbx_description
1 polymer ?
#
loop_
_entity_poly.entity_id
_entity_poly.type
_entity_poly.pdbx_seq_one_letter_code
_entity_poly.pdbx_strand_id
1 'polypeptide(L)'
;DFDWEYPGTAGIGCNVHTVNDTTNFLSFLTELREDDTAGAITMSASMSLAPFLNAKNDQIEQFSQKLNYITMMDYDIWGFWSPTVGPNAPL
;
A
#
# COMPACT_ATOMS: atom_id res chain seq x y z
N ASP A 1 -11.54 0.49 2.10
CA ASP A 1 -10.15 0.55 2.56
C ASP A 1 -9.45 -0.71 2.07
N PHE A 2 -8.29 -0.57 1.45
CA PHE A 2 -7.49 -1.68 0.91
C PHE A 2 -6.30 -1.95 1.82
N ASP A 3 -6.14 -3.21 2.22
CA ASP A 3 -5.09 -3.63 3.13
C ASP A 3 -4.34 -4.84 2.55
N TRP A 4 -3.61 -4.58 1.46
CA TRP A 4 -2.75 -5.58 0.82
C TRP A 4 -1.31 -5.36 1.28
N GLU A 5 -0.72 -6.38 1.91
CA GLU A 5 0.62 -6.34 2.49
C GLU A 5 1.67 -7.23 1.78
N TYR A 6 2.39 -6.77 0.75
CA TYR A 6 2.25 -5.50 0.05
C TYR A 6 2.44 -5.70 -1.45
N PRO A 7 1.90 -4.83 -2.32
CA PRO A 7 2.21 -4.83 -3.73
C PRO A 7 3.73 -4.87 -3.98
N GLY A 8 4.20 -5.88 -4.70
CA GLY A 8 5.58 -5.98 -5.16
C GLY A 8 6.59 -6.53 -4.13
N THR A 9 6.14 -6.89 -2.92
CA THR A 9 7.02 -7.49 -1.90
C THR A 9 6.31 -8.60 -1.14
N ALA A 10 7.10 -9.50 -0.55
CA ALA A 10 6.59 -10.66 0.16
C ALA A 10 5.91 -10.31 1.51
N GLY A 11 6.06 -9.09 2.03
CA GLY A 11 5.60 -8.75 3.38
C GLY A 11 6.25 -9.65 4.43
N ILE A 12 5.45 -10.30 5.29
CA ILE A 12 5.92 -11.29 6.27
C ILE A 12 6.36 -12.63 5.64
N GLY A 13 6.16 -12.82 4.33
CA GLY A 13 6.58 -14.00 3.56
C GLY A 13 5.43 -14.70 2.85
N CYS A 14 5.77 -15.67 1.98
CA CYS A 14 4.84 -16.56 1.25
C CYS A 14 3.85 -15.88 0.28
N ASN A 15 3.81 -14.55 0.21
CA ASN A 15 3.03 -13.85 -0.78
C ASN A 15 3.62 -14.02 -2.18
N VAL A 16 2.77 -14.37 -3.14
CA VAL A 16 3.10 -14.26 -4.57
C VAL A 16 3.12 -12.78 -4.90
N HIS A 17 4.24 -12.30 -5.41
CA HIS A 17 4.45 -10.90 -5.73
C HIS A 17 5.19 -10.77 -7.06
N THR A 18 4.97 -9.67 -7.74
CA THR A 18 5.63 -9.34 -9.00
C THR A 18 6.02 -7.87 -9.04
N VAL A 19 7.02 -7.52 -9.87
CA VAL A 19 7.39 -6.11 -10.10
C VAL A 19 6.25 -5.26 -10.69
N ASN A 20 5.21 -5.91 -11.23
CA ASN A 20 4.06 -5.24 -11.84
C ASN A 20 2.95 -4.93 -10.82
N ASP A 21 3.00 -5.45 -9.61
CA ASP A 21 1.91 -5.36 -8.63
C ASP A 21 1.50 -3.92 -8.33
N THR A 22 2.46 -3.01 -8.17
CA THR A 22 2.19 -1.59 -7.94
C THR A 22 1.43 -0.95 -9.11
N THR A 23 1.83 -1.25 -10.34
CA THR A 23 1.13 -0.77 -11.54
C THR A 23 -0.26 -1.38 -11.65
N ASN A 24 -0.39 -2.69 -11.39
CA ASN A 24 -1.67 -3.39 -11.45
C ASN A 24 -2.64 -2.90 -10.38
N PHE A 25 -2.13 -2.60 -9.18
CA PHE A 25 -2.95 -2.02 -8.11
C PHE A 25 -3.46 -0.64 -8.49
N LEU A 26 -2.63 0.20 -9.12
CA LEU A 26 -3.07 1.49 -9.64
C LEU A 26 -4.14 1.34 -10.73
N SER A 27 -3.98 0.39 -11.65
CA SER A 27 -4.98 0.09 -12.68
C SER A 27 -6.30 -0.33 -12.05
N PHE A 28 -6.27 -1.23 -11.06
CA PHE A 28 -7.46 -1.65 -10.32
C PHE A 28 -8.16 -0.46 -9.63
N LEU A 29 -7.41 0.41 -8.95
CA LEU A 29 -8.00 1.61 -8.32
C LEU A 29 -8.57 2.59 -9.35
N THR A 30 -7.98 2.64 -10.54
CA THR A 30 -8.44 3.47 -11.66
C THR A 30 -9.77 2.95 -12.20
N GLU A 31 -9.84 1.66 -12.54
CA GLU A 31 -11.06 1.00 -13.00
C GLU A 31 -12.17 1.12 -11.95
N LEU A 32 -11.84 0.88 -10.67
CA LEU A 32 -12.81 1.01 -9.60
C LEU A 32 -13.35 2.43 -9.49
N ARG A 33 -12.53 3.48 -9.70
CA ARG A 33 -13.00 4.87 -9.67
C ARG A 33 -13.82 5.28 -10.89
N GLU A 34 -13.64 4.60 -12.01
CA GLU A 34 -14.40 4.83 -13.24
C GLU A 34 -15.79 4.17 -13.19
N ASP A 35 -16.05 3.28 -12.23
CA ASP A 35 -17.40 2.74 -11.98
C ASP A 35 -18.33 3.83 -11.42
N ASP A 36 -19.50 3.99 -12.05
CA ASP A 36 -20.50 5.02 -11.69
C ASP A 36 -20.97 4.91 -10.23
N THR A 37 -20.91 3.74 -9.62
CA THR A 37 -21.29 3.52 -8.22
C THR A 37 -20.19 3.91 -7.23
N ALA A 38 -18.94 3.97 -7.70
CA ALA A 38 -17.77 4.27 -6.90
C ALA A 38 -17.41 5.76 -6.88
N GLY A 39 -18.01 6.61 -7.73
CA GLY A 39 -17.76 8.04 -7.71
C GLY A 39 -18.00 8.71 -6.34
N ALA A 40 -18.89 8.14 -5.52
CA ALA A 40 -19.26 8.68 -4.21
C ALA A 40 -18.62 7.94 -3.00
N ILE A 41 -17.91 6.83 -3.20
CA ILE A 41 -17.37 6.04 -2.08
C ILE A 41 -16.02 6.60 -1.60
N THR A 42 -15.77 6.52 -0.30
CA THR A 42 -14.44 6.79 0.24
C THR A 42 -13.53 5.59 -0.02
N MET A 43 -12.42 5.80 -0.73
CA MET A 43 -11.37 4.80 -0.94
C MET A 43 -10.11 5.24 -0.24
N SER A 44 -9.50 4.31 0.46
CA SER A 44 -8.25 4.49 1.19
C SER A 44 -7.46 3.19 1.10
N ALA A 45 -6.16 3.27 1.39
CA ALA A 45 -5.31 2.10 1.47
C ALA A 45 -4.33 2.21 2.63
N SER A 46 -4.20 1.11 3.37
CA SER A 46 -3.18 0.90 4.39
C SER A 46 -1.87 0.49 3.74
N MET A 47 -0.80 1.19 4.09
CA MET A 47 0.46 1.16 3.38
C MET A 47 1.61 0.94 4.37
N SER A 48 2.64 0.20 3.93
CA SER A 48 3.89 0.05 4.68
C SER A 48 4.65 1.36 4.78
N LEU A 49 5.72 1.37 5.59
CA LEU A 49 6.69 2.46 5.63
C LEU A 49 7.41 2.75 4.30
N ALA A 50 7.42 1.78 3.37
CA ALA A 50 8.00 1.90 2.05
C ALA A 50 6.90 1.68 0.99
N PRO A 51 5.94 2.61 0.88
CA PRO A 51 4.79 2.45 0.00
C PRO A 51 5.20 2.51 -1.48
N PHE A 52 4.32 2.04 -2.35
CA PHE A 52 4.46 2.16 -3.81
C PHE A 52 5.80 1.64 -4.35
N LEU A 53 6.21 0.45 -3.92
CA LEU A 53 7.48 -0.16 -4.35
C LEU A 53 7.57 -0.18 -5.88
N ASN A 54 8.69 0.29 -6.43
CA ASN A 54 8.94 0.42 -7.88
C ASN A 54 8.01 1.37 -8.64
N ALA A 55 7.18 2.18 -7.96
CA ALA A 55 6.39 3.21 -8.63
C ALA A 55 7.29 4.28 -9.24
N LYS A 56 6.91 4.70 -10.45
CA LYS A 56 7.42 5.94 -11.04
C LYS A 56 6.73 7.15 -10.41
N ASN A 57 7.34 8.32 -10.50
CA ASN A 57 6.81 9.56 -9.89
C ASN A 57 5.39 9.90 -10.35
N ASP A 58 5.08 9.66 -11.63
CA ASP A 58 3.74 9.87 -12.21
C ASP A 58 2.70 8.90 -11.63
N GLN A 59 3.10 7.69 -11.26
CA GLN A 59 2.20 6.72 -10.62
C GLN A 59 1.84 7.14 -9.19
N ILE A 60 2.78 7.73 -8.45
CA ILE A 60 2.52 8.24 -7.09
C ILE A 60 1.46 9.34 -7.14
N GLU A 61 1.58 10.26 -8.09
CA GLU A 61 0.56 11.29 -8.31
C GLU A 61 -0.80 10.66 -8.65
N GLN A 62 -0.83 9.66 -9.54
CA GLN A 62 -2.08 8.98 -9.88
C GLN A 62 -2.73 8.27 -8.69
N PHE A 63 -1.96 7.62 -7.80
CA PHE A 63 -2.51 7.05 -6.56
C PHE A 63 -3.22 8.11 -5.71
N SER A 64 -2.63 9.31 -5.59
CA SER A 64 -3.24 10.41 -4.83
C SER A 64 -4.56 10.91 -5.43
N GLN A 65 -4.77 10.71 -6.73
CA GLN A 65 -6.02 11.07 -7.40
C GLN A 65 -7.12 10.02 -7.23
N LYS A 66 -6.76 8.75 -6.95
CA LYS A 66 -7.72 7.64 -6.81
C LYS A 66 -8.12 7.37 -5.36
N LEU A 67 -7.22 7.61 -4.41
CA LEU A 67 -7.45 7.43 -2.98
C LEU A 67 -7.77 8.76 -2.31
N ASN A 68 -8.76 8.77 -1.41
CA ASN A 68 -9.07 9.95 -0.59
C ASN A 68 -8.01 10.21 0.47
N TYR A 69 -7.43 9.15 1.03
CA TYR A 69 -6.32 9.21 1.96
C TYR A 69 -5.58 7.87 1.98
N ILE A 70 -4.38 7.89 2.54
CA ILE A 70 -3.61 6.70 2.87
C ILE A 70 -3.48 6.60 4.39
N THR A 71 -3.51 5.38 4.91
CA THR A 71 -3.21 5.06 6.30
C THR A 71 -1.80 4.46 6.33
N MET A 72 -0.89 5.14 7.01
CA MET A 72 0.46 4.60 7.20
C MET A 72 0.42 3.63 8.36
N MET A 73 0.91 2.41 8.14
CA MET A 73 1.12 1.42 9.20
C MET A 73 2.49 1.67 9.83
N ASP A 74 2.59 2.75 10.60
CA ASP A 74 3.80 3.23 11.26
C ASP A 74 4.12 2.48 12.57
N TYR A 75 3.91 1.16 12.53
CA TYR A 75 4.10 0.22 13.62
C TYR A 75 4.72 -1.08 13.10
N ASP A 76 4.96 -2.04 14.00
CA ASP A 76 5.62 -3.31 13.70
C ASP A 76 7.05 -3.12 13.15
N ILE A 77 7.75 -2.11 13.68
CA ILE A 77 9.15 -1.82 13.34
C ILE A 77 10.09 -2.79 14.07
N TRP A 78 9.77 -3.11 15.32
CA TRP A 78 10.45 -4.12 16.12
C TRP A 78 9.47 -5.16 16.64
N GLY A 79 9.84 -6.44 16.56
CA GLY A 79 9.02 -7.53 17.06
C GLY A 79 9.85 -8.77 17.38
N PHE A 80 9.20 -9.92 17.51
CA PHE A 80 9.89 -11.19 17.82
C PHE A 80 10.88 -11.63 16.73
N TRP A 81 10.74 -11.09 15.50
CA TRP A 81 11.64 -11.32 14.37
C TRP A 81 12.94 -10.49 14.44
N SER A 82 13.00 -9.49 15.31
CA SER A 82 14.16 -8.60 15.43
C SER A 82 15.30 -9.25 16.22
N PRO A 83 16.58 -8.97 15.89
CA PRO A 83 17.73 -9.55 16.59
C PRO A 83 17.91 -8.99 18.02
N THR A 84 17.32 -7.83 18.32
CA THR A 84 17.34 -7.19 19.64
C THR A 84 15.98 -6.59 19.97
N VAL A 85 15.74 -6.31 21.25
CA VAL A 85 14.56 -5.56 21.69
C VAL A 85 14.65 -4.11 21.18
N GLY A 86 13.52 -3.58 20.74
CA GLY A 86 13.36 -2.19 20.32
C GLY A 86 11.88 -1.75 20.36
N PRO A 87 11.59 -0.47 20.12
CA PRO A 87 10.23 0.07 20.18
C PRO A 87 9.38 -0.39 18.99
N ASN A 88 8.13 -0.82 19.20
CA ASN A 88 7.26 -1.25 18.10
C ASN A 88 6.99 -0.14 17.08
N ALA A 89 6.83 1.10 17.57
CA ALA A 89 6.49 2.29 16.78
C ALA A 89 7.24 3.51 17.34
N PRO A 90 8.54 3.69 16.98
CA PRO A 90 9.27 4.90 17.35
C PRO A 90 8.71 6.12 16.61
N LEU A 91 8.74 7.29 17.28
CA LEU A 91 8.39 8.58 16.70
C LEU A 91 9.59 9.27 16.04
#